data_AF-A0A3Q7G9E3-F1
#
_entry.id   AF-A0A3Q7G9E3-F1
#
_cell.length_a   1.000
_cell.length_b   1.000
_cell.length_c   1.000
_cell.angle_alpha   90.00
_cell.angle_beta   90.00
_cell.angle_gamma   90.00
#
_symmetry.space_group_name_H-M   'P 1'
#
loop_
_entity.id
_entity.type
_entity.pdbx_description
1 polymer ?
#
loop_
_entity_poly.entity_id
_entity_poly.type
_entity_poly.pdbx_seq_one_letter_code
_entity_poly.pdbx_strand_id
1 'polypeptide(L)'
;MEFLRISAFQPIFVFLLISVIYFPVTVRSDEIIPLLLPSEQVNQDICPTTPSPSESCPINCFRPDPVCGVNGVTYWCGCPDAHCAGVRVVKSGICEVGNGGSAPVTGQALLLIHIVWLVLLGFVGLFGLL
;
A
#
# COMPACT_ATOMS: atom_id res chain seq x y z
N MET A 1 -25.86 -12.10 45.03
CA MET A 1 -25.85 -12.75 43.69
C MET A 1 -25.00 -11.99 42.68
N GLU A 2 -24.30 -10.92 43.07
CA GLU A 2 -23.60 -10.02 42.14
C GLU A 2 -22.11 -10.39 41.91
N PHE A 3 -21.54 -11.24 42.77
CA PHE A 3 -20.15 -11.68 42.68
C PHE A 3 -19.86 -12.64 41.50
N LEU A 4 -20.87 -13.38 41.02
CA LEU A 4 -20.69 -14.32 39.89
C LEU A 4 -20.69 -13.62 38.52
N ARG A 5 -21.21 -12.38 38.42
CA ARG A 5 -21.29 -11.63 37.16
C ARG A 5 -19.97 -10.93 36.80
N ILE A 6 -19.20 -10.54 37.81
CA ILE A 6 -17.86 -9.93 37.65
C ILE A 6 -16.86 -10.95 37.08
N SER A 7 -16.99 -12.24 37.39
CA SER A 7 -16.03 -13.29 36.98
C SER A 7 -16.05 -13.60 35.47
N ALA A 8 -17.21 -13.54 34.80
CA ALA A 8 -17.32 -13.90 33.38
C ALA A 8 -16.94 -12.75 32.41
N PHE A 9 -17.02 -11.49 32.87
CA PHE A 9 -16.65 -10.32 32.07
C PHE A 9 -15.15 -10.04 32.07
N GLN A 10 -14.45 -10.46 33.13
CA GLN A 10 -12.99 -10.32 33.25
C GLN A 10 -12.20 -11.04 32.14
N PRO A 11 -12.47 -12.31 31.79
CA PRO A 11 -11.69 -12.99 30.75
C PRO A 11 -11.96 -12.42 29.35
N ILE A 12 -13.18 -11.96 29.07
CA ILE A 12 -13.53 -11.35 27.77
C ILE A 12 -12.83 -10.01 27.62
N PHE A 13 -12.84 -9.17 28.66
CA PHE A 13 -12.14 -7.89 28.65
C PHE A 13 -10.63 -8.07 28.51
N VAL A 14 -10.06 -9.05 29.22
CA VAL A 14 -8.64 -9.41 29.08
C VAL A 14 -8.34 -9.94 27.67
N PHE A 15 -9.19 -10.77 27.09
CA PHE A 15 -9.03 -11.27 25.71
C PHE A 15 -9.12 -10.15 24.66
N LEU A 16 -10.00 -9.17 24.86
CA LEU A 16 -10.12 -7.99 23.99
C LEU A 16 -8.91 -7.05 24.13
N LEU A 17 -8.40 -6.84 25.35
CA LEU A 17 -7.16 -6.08 25.54
C LEU A 17 -5.96 -6.78 24.92
N ILE A 18 -5.86 -8.10 25.09
CA ILE A 18 -4.84 -8.92 24.46
C ILE A 18 -4.99 -8.82 22.94
N SER A 19 -6.16 -9.05 22.36
CA SER A 19 -6.30 -8.97 20.90
C SER A 19 -5.91 -7.59 20.37
N VAL A 20 -6.34 -6.48 20.99
CA VAL A 20 -5.97 -5.12 20.58
C VAL A 20 -4.47 -4.82 20.73
N ILE A 21 -3.78 -5.42 21.71
CA ILE A 21 -2.33 -5.25 21.90
C ILE A 21 -1.52 -6.16 20.95
N TYR A 22 -2.01 -7.37 20.65
CA TYR A 22 -1.33 -8.34 19.78
C TYR A 22 -1.66 -8.16 18.30
N PHE A 23 -2.80 -7.55 17.94
CA PHE A 23 -3.16 -7.23 16.55
C PHE A 23 -2.21 -6.23 15.87
N PRO A 24 -1.68 -5.17 16.52
CA PRO A 24 -0.67 -4.31 15.90
C PRO A 24 0.70 -5.01 15.81
N VAL A 25 0.96 -6.02 16.66
CA VAL A 25 2.22 -6.77 16.66
C VAL A 25 2.33 -7.70 15.44
N THR A 26 1.22 -8.24 14.92
CA THR A 26 1.23 -9.10 13.73
C THR A 26 1.18 -8.34 12.40
N VAL A 27 0.74 -7.07 12.39
CA VAL A 27 0.75 -6.22 11.17
C VAL A 27 2.12 -5.57 10.94
N ARG A 28 3.00 -5.55 11.94
CA ARG A 28 4.39 -5.10 11.77
C ARG A 28 5.31 -6.24 11.35
N SER A 29 4.94 -6.93 10.27
CA SER A 29 5.89 -7.76 9.51
C SER A 29 6.66 -6.86 8.55
N ASP A 30 7.43 -5.93 9.12
CA ASP A 30 8.43 -5.17 8.40
C ASP A 30 9.80 -5.80 8.73
N GLU A 31 9.93 -7.10 8.44
CA GLU A 31 11.23 -7.63 8.06
C GLU A 31 11.38 -7.33 6.57
N ILE A 32 11.70 -6.06 6.26
CA ILE A 32 12.41 -5.74 5.04
C ILE A 32 13.78 -6.40 5.20
N ILE A 33 13.88 -7.68 4.84
CA ILE A 33 15.11 -8.17 4.23
C ILE A 33 15.19 -7.35 2.94
N PRO A 34 16.11 -6.39 2.80
CA PRO A 34 16.35 -5.81 1.50
C PRO A 34 16.98 -6.94 0.71
N LEU A 35 16.17 -7.65 -0.08
CA LEU A 35 16.68 -8.44 -1.18
C LEU A 35 17.43 -7.44 -2.04
N LEU A 36 18.74 -7.41 -1.83
CA LEU A 36 19.72 -6.71 -2.63
C LEU A 36 19.64 -7.35 -4.02
N LEU A 37 18.67 -6.91 -4.82
CA LEU A 37 18.68 -7.13 -6.24
C LEU A 37 19.94 -6.42 -6.75
N PRO A 38 20.84 -7.12 -7.45
CA PRO A 38 21.99 -6.52 -8.09
C PRO A 38 21.49 -5.65 -9.25
N SER A 39 20.98 -4.47 -8.90
CA SER A 39 20.81 -3.35 -9.83
C SER A 39 21.55 -2.14 -9.26
N GLU A 40 22.63 -2.40 -8.53
CA GLU A 40 23.68 -1.43 -8.31
C GLU A 40 24.85 -1.92 -9.16
N GLN A 41 25.18 -1.16 -10.20
CA GLN A 41 26.33 -1.34 -11.09
C GLN A 41 26.11 -2.14 -12.38
N VAL A 42 25.33 -1.59 -13.30
CA VAL A 42 25.87 -1.39 -14.64
C VAL A 42 25.43 -0.02 -15.14
N ASN A 43 26.41 0.76 -15.60
CA ASN A 43 26.23 1.96 -16.40
C ASN A 43 25.64 1.59 -17.79
N GLN A 44 24.46 0.99 -17.78
CA GLN A 44 23.65 0.64 -18.94
C GLN A 44 22.46 1.59 -18.93
N ASP A 45 22.33 2.41 -19.96
CA ASP A 45 21.16 3.24 -20.17
C ASP A 45 19.91 2.35 -20.07
N ILE A 46 19.08 2.58 -19.03
CA ILE A 46 17.89 1.77 -18.69
C ILE A 46 16.98 1.61 -19.92
N CYS A 47 16.99 2.61 -20.79
CA CYS A 47 16.45 2.53 -22.14
C CYS A 47 17.41 3.23 -23.11
N PRO A 48 18.08 2.52 -24.03
CA PRO A 48 18.88 3.15 -25.05
C PRO A 48 17.97 3.97 -25.96
N THR A 49 18.23 5.27 -26.05
CA THR A 49 17.46 6.18 -26.91
C THR A 49 17.73 5.81 -28.37
N THR A 50 16.85 5.01 -28.94
CA THR A 50 16.85 4.75 -30.38
C THR A 50 16.02 5.84 -31.02
N PRO A 51 16.57 6.68 -31.91
CA PRO A 51 15.79 7.69 -32.59
C PRO A 51 14.84 7.00 -33.59
N SER A 52 13.60 6.73 -33.18
CA SER A 52 12.54 6.31 -34.09
C SER A 52 11.66 7.52 -34.41
N PRO A 53 11.78 8.12 -35.61
CA PRO A 53 10.92 9.21 -36.06
C PRO A 53 9.63 8.57 -36.60
N SER A 54 8.66 8.36 -35.75
CA SER A 54 7.30 8.04 -36.19
C SER A 54 6.34 8.98 -35.46
N GLU A 55 5.80 9.95 -36.20
CA GLU A 55 4.79 10.91 -35.71
C GLU A 55 3.52 10.22 -35.17
N SER A 56 3.34 8.93 -35.45
CA SER A 56 2.39 8.05 -34.80
C SER A 56 3.12 6.92 -34.08
N CYS A 57 3.07 6.88 -32.75
CA CYS A 57 3.50 5.70 -31.99
C CYS A 57 2.26 4.87 -31.59
N PRO A 58 1.94 3.79 -32.32
CA PRO A 58 0.94 2.83 -31.88
C PRO A 58 1.54 1.94 -30.78
N ILE A 59 1.50 2.40 -29.53
CA ILE A 59 1.95 1.62 -28.36
C ILE A 59 0.83 0.70 -27.92
N ASN A 60 1.05 -0.61 -27.98
CA ASN A 60 0.10 -1.60 -27.50
C ASN A 60 0.87 -2.76 -26.83
N CYS A 61 0.87 -2.81 -25.49
CA CYS A 61 1.46 -3.90 -24.73
C CYS A 61 0.39 -4.80 -24.14
N PHE A 62 0.56 -6.12 -24.28
CA PHE A 62 -0.34 -7.10 -23.65
C PHE A 62 0.03 -7.35 -22.18
N ARG A 63 1.33 -7.27 -21.87
CA ARG A 63 1.86 -7.42 -20.52
C ARG A 63 2.37 -6.07 -20.03
N PRO A 64 1.96 -5.63 -18.82
CA PRO A 64 2.49 -4.40 -18.24
C PRO A 64 3.98 -4.57 -17.93
N ASP A 65 4.76 -3.61 -18.38
CA ASP A 65 6.19 -3.45 -18.11
C ASP A 65 6.42 -2.01 -17.62
N PRO A 66 6.12 -1.71 -16.35
CA PRO A 66 6.13 -0.34 -15.86
C PRO A 66 7.54 0.23 -15.82
N VAL A 67 7.71 1.48 -16.27
CA VAL A 67 8.95 2.25 -16.14
C VAL A 67 8.66 3.66 -15.64
N CYS A 68 9.62 4.23 -14.91
CA CYS A 68 9.48 5.57 -14.37
C CYS A 68 10.21 6.59 -15.25
N GLY A 69 9.47 7.56 -15.78
CA GLY A 69 10.04 8.68 -16.53
C GLY A 69 10.68 9.74 -15.63
N VAL A 70 11.58 10.55 -16.18
CA VAL A 70 12.15 11.75 -15.52
C VAL A 70 11.09 12.75 -15.06
N ASN A 71 9.89 12.67 -15.62
CA ASN A 71 8.73 13.49 -15.27
C ASN A 71 7.92 12.93 -14.09
N GLY A 72 8.33 11.81 -13.48
CA GLY A 72 7.57 11.17 -12.39
C GLY A 72 6.31 10.43 -12.85
N VAL A 73 6.12 10.25 -14.17
CA VAL A 73 5.01 9.48 -14.74
C VAL A 73 5.43 8.04 -14.96
N THR A 74 4.56 7.11 -14.57
CA THR A 74 4.72 5.68 -14.85
C THR A 74 4.20 5.37 -16.24
N TYR A 75 5.07 4.85 -17.10
CA TYR A 75 4.72 4.33 -18.43
C TYR A 75 4.55 2.83 -18.35
N TRP A 76 3.41 2.30 -18.81
CA TRP A 76 3.01 0.91 -18.55
C TRP A 76 3.49 -0.07 -19.62
N CYS A 77 3.86 0.44 -20.78
CA CYS A 77 4.35 -0.37 -21.90
C CYS A 77 5.87 -0.26 -22.07
N GLY A 78 6.60 0.12 -21.01
CA GLY A 78 8.05 0.13 -20.95
C GLY A 78 8.72 1.31 -21.67
N CYS A 79 9.98 1.12 -22.05
CA CYS A 79 10.78 2.09 -22.79
C CYS A 79 10.11 2.68 -24.05
N PRO A 80 9.43 1.90 -24.94
CA PRO A 80 8.85 2.48 -26.16
C PRO A 80 7.71 3.48 -25.88
N ASP A 81 6.98 3.29 -24.79
CA ASP A 81 5.92 4.19 -24.32
C ASP A 81 6.51 5.51 -23.80
N ALA A 82 7.54 5.42 -22.96
CA ALA A 82 8.28 6.59 -22.46
C ALA A 82 8.95 7.37 -23.60
N HIS A 83 9.60 6.67 -24.54
CA HIS A 83 10.25 7.29 -25.69
C HIS A 83 9.26 7.93 -26.66
N CYS A 84 8.08 7.33 -26.85
CA CYS A 84 7.03 7.96 -27.64
C CYS A 84 6.60 9.30 -27.04
N ALA A 85 6.50 9.38 -25.72
CA ALA A 85 6.22 10.63 -25.03
C ALA A 85 7.42 11.60 -25.00
N GLY A 86 8.57 11.24 -25.59
CA GLY A 86 9.80 12.03 -25.54
C GLY A 86 10.44 12.07 -24.14
N VAL A 87 10.10 11.12 -23.27
CA VAL A 87 10.53 11.10 -21.87
C VAL A 87 11.62 10.06 -21.66
N ARG A 88 12.70 10.48 -20.97
CA ARG A 88 13.78 9.58 -20.56
C ARG A 88 13.35 8.78 -19.33
N VAL A 89 13.74 7.52 -19.25
CA VAL A 89 13.46 6.65 -18.11
C VAL A 89 14.56 6.77 -17.06
N VAL A 90 14.18 6.99 -15.80
CA VAL A 90 15.10 7.08 -14.65
C VAL A 90 15.27 5.78 -13.88
N LYS A 91 14.25 4.91 -13.92
CA LYS A 91 14.19 3.67 -13.15
C LYS A 91 13.22 2.70 -13.82
N SER A 92 13.51 1.40 -13.78
CA SER A 92 12.53 0.37 -14.11
C SER A 92 11.53 0.20 -12.96
N GLY A 93 10.28 -0.14 -13.29
CA GLY A 93 9.18 -0.17 -12.34
C GLY A 93 8.37 1.13 -12.27
N ILE A 94 7.37 1.15 -11.39
CA ILE A 94 6.52 2.32 -11.18
C ILE A 94 7.33 3.50 -10.62
N CYS A 95 6.90 4.72 -10.92
CA CYS A 95 7.43 5.87 -10.22
C CYS A 95 7.04 5.84 -8.75
N GLU A 96 7.97 6.25 -7.90
CA GLU A 96 7.69 6.59 -6.51
C GLU A 96 6.76 7.80 -6.51
N VAL A 97 5.46 7.54 -6.37
CA VAL A 97 4.49 8.59 -6.05
C VAL A 97 4.92 9.08 -4.69
N GLY A 98 5.46 10.31 -4.64
CA GLY A 98 6.33 10.78 -3.57
C GLY A 98 5.90 10.33 -2.17
N ASN A 99 6.92 10.05 -1.35
CA ASN A 99 6.86 9.92 0.09
C ASN A 99 6.28 11.18 0.76
N GLY A 100 4.98 11.37 0.60
CA GLY A 100 4.10 12.32 1.27
C GLY A 100 2.85 11.53 1.56
N GLY A 101 2.67 11.18 2.85
CA GLY A 101 1.72 10.20 3.31
C GLY A 101 0.29 10.44 2.82
N SER A 102 -0.51 9.39 3.02
CA SER A 102 -1.94 9.32 2.73
C SER A 102 -2.27 8.92 1.29
N ALA A 103 -2.31 7.59 1.08
CA ALA A 103 -3.49 6.98 0.45
C ALA A 103 -4.74 7.73 0.92
N PRO A 104 -5.77 7.96 0.09
CA PRO A 104 -6.91 8.79 0.47
C PRO A 104 -7.46 8.35 1.83
N VAL A 105 -7.11 9.12 2.86
CA VAL A 105 -7.51 8.92 4.26
C VAL A 105 -9.04 9.05 4.39
N THR A 106 -9.74 9.39 3.32
CA THR A 106 -11.19 9.29 3.25
C THR A 106 -11.70 7.85 3.36
N GLY A 107 -10.99 6.85 2.82
CA GLY A 107 -11.37 5.44 2.92
C GLY A 107 -11.02 4.80 4.27
N GLN A 108 -9.88 5.18 4.86
CA GLN A 108 -9.41 4.63 6.13
C GLN A 108 -10.07 5.31 7.35
N ALA A 109 -10.42 6.59 7.27
CA ALA A 109 -11.11 7.29 8.38
C ALA A 109 -12.56 6.83 8.56
N LEU A 110 -13.30 6.59 7.47
CA LEU A 110 -14.67 6.06 7.54
C LEU A 110 -14.65 4.61 8.05
N LEU A 111 -13.65 3.81 7.68
CA LEU A 111 -13.48 2.48 8.24
C LEU A 111 -13.23 2.52 9.76
N LEU A 112 -12.38 3.44 10.23
CA LEU A 112 -12.11 3.62 11.65
C LEU A 112 -13.36 4.07 12.44
N ILE A 113 -14.13 5.05 11.93
CA ILE A 113 -15.36 5.49 12.62
C ILE A 113 -16.38 4.34 12.69
N HIS A 114 -16.49 3.55 11.62
CA HIS A 114 -17.39 2.41 11.55
C HIS A 114 -16.98 1.30 12.53
N ILE A 115 -15.69 1.00 12.63
CA ILE A 115 -15.17 0.01 13.59
C ILE A 115 -15.42 0.47 15.03
N VAL A 116 -15.12 1.73 15.37
CA VAL A 116 -15.35 2.26 16.72
C VAL A 116 -16.83 2.22 17.09
N TRP A 117 -17.72 2.58 16.16
CA TRP A 117 -19.17 2.51 16.36
C TRP A 117 -19.66 1.08 16.63
N LEU A 118 -19.19 0.11 15.84
CA LEU A 118 -19.55 -1.30 16.04
C LEU A 118 -19.06 -1.85 17.38
N VAL A 119 -17.87 -1.45 17.83
CA VAL A 119 -17.34 -1.85 19.15
C VAL A 119 -18.19 -1.27 20.28
N LEU A 120 -18.57 0.01 20.19
CA LEU A 120 -19.44 0.66 21.18
C LEU A 120 -20.84 0.03 21.24
N LEU A 121 -21.48 -0.21 20.09
CA LEU A 121 -22.77 -0.89 20.06
C LEU A 121 -22.69 -2.32 20.60
N GLY A 122 -21.63 -3.05 20.26
CA GLY A 122 -21.38 -4.39 20.79
C GLY A 122 -21.23 -4.37 22.32
N PHE A 123 -20.51 -3.39 22.86
CA PHE A 123 -20.35 -3.23 24.31
C PHE A 123 -21.67 -2.89 25.00
N VAL A 124 -22.46 -1.93 24.48
CA VAL A 124 -23.76 -1.57 25.06
C VAL A 124 -24.73 -2.75 25.06
N GLY A 125 -24.78 -3.52 23.97
CA GLY A 125 -25.61 -4.71 23.86
C GLY A 125 -25.15 -5.86 24.78
N LEU A 126 -23.84 -6.10 24.87
CA LEU A 126 -23.27 -7.18 25.69
C LEU A 126 -23.42 -6.89 27.20
N PHE A 127 -23.21 -5.63 27.61
CA PHE A 127 -23.30 -5.22 29.01
C PHE A 127 -24.73 -4.89 29.45
N GLY A 128 -25.71 -4.91 28.54
CA GLY A 128 -27.12 -4.71 28.86
C GLY A 128 -27.40 -3.31 29.42
N LEU A 129 -26.76 -2.29 28.87
CA LEU A 129 -26.99 -0.88 29.21
C LEU A 129 -28.08 -0.27 28.30
N LEU A 130 -29.10 -1.07 28.01
CA LEU A 130 -30.33 -0.78 27.26
C LEU A 130 -31.51 -1.39 28.02
#